data_AF-A0A5J4Q3Z2-F1
#
_entry.id   AF-A0A5J4Q3Z2-F1
#
_cell.length_a   1.000
_cell.length_b   1.000
_cell.length_c   1.000
_cell.angle_alpha   90.00
_cell.angle_beta   90.00
_cell.angle_gamma   90.00
#
_symmetry.space_group_name_H-M   'P 1'
#
loop_
_entity.id
_entity.type
_entity.pdbx_description
1 polymer ?
#
loop_
_entity_poly.entity_id
_entity_poly.type
_entity_poly.pdbx_seq_one_letter_code
_entity_poly.pdbx_strand_id
1 'polypeptide(L)'
;SKRFGIQYLLKGIYTYNDFLYFHTQVKNASNVPFDVDFIRLKIVDKKTAKRTAIQETVIYPVRAYHHDLQIGGKKSERTVFALEKFTIPDDKQLIVELFEKEGGRHQTFVVENSDLIRSKVIDDLKVK
;
A
#
# COMPACT_ATOMS: atom_id res chain seq x y z
N SER A 1 -4.77 7.56 3.73
CA SER A 1 -5.33 8.52 4.72
C SER A 1 -4.29 9.56 5.12
N LYS A 2 -4.69 10.68 5.75
CA LYS A 2 -3.77 11.63 6.43
C LYS A 2 -4.20 11.78 7.88
N ARG A 3 -3.39 11.30 8.83
CA ARG A 3 -3.65 11.41 10.27
C ARG A 3 -2.34 11.58 11.04
N PHE A 4 -2.35 12.32 12.14
CA PHE A 4 -1.19 12.50 13.04
C PHE A 4 0.09 12.97 12.33
N GLY A 5 -0.06 13.80 11.30
CA GLY A 5 1.07 14.29 10.49
C GLY A 5 1.63 13.27 9.49
N ILE A 6 1.11 12.04 9.44
CA ILE A 6 1.52 11.00 8.50
C ILE A 6 0.48 10.88 7.40
N GLN A 7 0.94 10.78 6.16
CA GLN A 7 0.11 10.51 5.00
C GLN A 7 0.68 9.33 4.22
N TYR A 8 -0.14 8.31 4.00
CA TYR A 8 0.22 7.17 3.16
C TYR A 8 -0.60 7.20 1.87
N LEU A 9 0.11 7.18 0.74
CA LEU A 9 -0.43 7.43 -0.60
C LEU A 9 -0.05 6.32 -1.57
N LEU A 10 -1.01 5.91 -2.39
CA LEU A 10 -0.73 5.21 -3.64
C LEU A 10 -0.41 6.24 -4.73
N LYS A 11 0.78 6.17 -5.32
CA LYS A 11 1.24 7.07 -6.39
C LYS A 11 0.94 6.51 -7.77
N GLY A 12 0.88 5.19 -7.89
CA GLY A 12 0.49 4.51 -9.13
C GLY A 12 0.57 2.99 -8.98
N ILE A 13 -0.15 2.31 -9.86
CA ILE A 13 -0.07 0.87 -10.06
C ILE A 13 0.44 0.64 -11.48
N TYR A 14 1.43 -0.23 -11.60
CA TYR A 14 2.02 -0.58 -12.88
C TYR A 14 2.03 -2.09 -13.07
N THR A 15 2.07 -2.55 -14.31
CA THR A 15 2.16 -3.97 -14.63
C THR A 15 3.32 -4.25 -15.58
N TYR A 16 4.07 -5.30 -15.30
CA TYR A 16 5.18 -5.80 -16.12
C TYR A 16 5.49 -7.25 -15.73
N ASN A 17 5.70 -8.13 -16.71
CA ASN A 17 6.05 -9.56 -16.53
C ASN A 17 5.25 -10.29 -15.43
N ASP A 18 3.92 -10.23 -15.50
CA ASP A 18 2.99 -10.87 -14.53
C ASP A 18 3.08 -10.36 -13.08
N PHE A 19 3.80 -9.27 -12.85
CA PHE A 19 3.81 -8.56 -11.57
C PHE A 19 2.99 -7.28 -11.63
N LEU A 20 2.41 -6.95 -10.47
CA LEU A 20 1.85 -5.65 -10.16
C LEU A 20 2.85 -4.88 -9.29
N TYR A 21 3.15 -3.66 -9.70
CA TYR A 21 4.06 -2.76 -8.99
C TYR A 21 3.27 -1.64 -8.33
N PHE A 22 3.24 -1.66 -7.00
CA PHE A 22 2.56 -0.66 -6.21
C PHE A 22 3.57 0.38 -5.77
N HIS A 23 3.54 1.56 -6.41
CA HIS A 23 4.36 2.69 -6.00
C HIS A 23 3.63 3.46 -4.90
N THR A 24 4.14 3.37 -3.69
CA THR A 24 3.57 4.06 -2.52
C THR A 24 4.49 5.15 -2.01
N GLN A 25 3.93 6.10 -1.27
CA GLN A 25 4.67 7.18 -0.63
C GLN A 25 4.15 7.43 0.78
N VAL A 26 5.07 7.49 1.74
CA VAL A 26 4.81 7.98 3.10
C VAL A 26 5.33 9.40 3.19
N LYS A 27 4.49 10.33 3.64
CA LYS A 27 4.89 11.71 3.97
C LYS A 27 4.77 11.94 5.46
N ASN A 28 5.85 12.38 6.10
CA ASN A 28 5.86 12.80 7.49
C ASN A 28 5.92 14.33 7.56
N ALA A 29 4.78 14.95 7.84
CA ALA A 29 4.67 16.39 8.06
C ALA A 29 4.94 16.81 9.51
N SER A 30 5.19 15.87 10.42
CA SER A 30 5.56 16.17 11.81
C SER A 30 7.08 16.37 11.95
N ASN A 31 7.54 16.79 13.13
CA ASN A 31 8.97 16.85 13.46
C ASN A 31 9.47 15.50 14.03
N VAL A 32 8.57 14.63 14.45
CA VAL A 32 8.90 13.35 15.09
C VAL A 32 9.10 12.29 14.00
N PRO A 33 10.26 11.61 13.92
CA PRO A 33 10.48 10.50 13.00
C PRO A 33 9.37 9.46 13.10
N PHE A 34 9.02 8.82 11.99
CA PHE A 34 8.04 7.75 11.94
C PHE A 34 8.77 6.43 11.68
N ASP A 35 8.85 5.58 12.69
CA ASP A 35 9.45 4.26 12.59
C ASP A 35 8.41 3.25 12.10
N VAL A 36 8.66 2.68 10.93
CA VAL A 36 7.80 1.68 10.32
C VAL A 36 8.01 0.35 11.04
N ASP A 37 6.93 -0.26 11.52
CA ASP A 37 6.98 -1.63 12.04
C ASP A 37 6.83 -2.63 10.89
N PHE A 38 5.66 -2.59 10.24
CA PHE A 38 5.37 -3.41 9.07
C PHE A 38 4.27 -2.78 8.21
N ILE A 39 4.15 -3.31 7.01
CA ILE A 39 3.08 -3.00 6.06
C ILE A 39 2.27 -4.27 5.82
N ARG A 40 0.95 -4.13 5.78
CA ARG A 40 0.02 -5.25 5.54
C ARG A 40 -0.83 -4.96 4.30
N LEU A 41 -0.87 -5.92 3.40
CA LEU A 41 -1.76 -5.90 2.23
C LEU A 41 -2.75 -7.05 2.39
N LYS A 42 -4.05 -6.76 2.35
CA LYS A 42 -5.08 -7.79 2.49
C LYS A 42 -6.31 -7.49 1.65
N ILE A 43 -6.82 -8.50 0.98
CA ILE A 43 -8.12 -8.45 0.30
C ILE A 43 -9.18 -8.80 1.34
N VAL A 44 -10.17 -7.93 1.50
CA VAL A 44 -11.28 -8.11 2.43
C VAL A 44 -12.60 -7.84 1.73
N ASP A 45 -13.68 -8.41 2.25
CA ASP A 45 -15.03 -8.12 1.77
C ASP A 45 -15.38 -6.64 2.02
N LYS A 46 -15.98 -5.97 1.04
CA LYS A 46 -16.56 -4.63 1.24
C LYS A 46 -17.69 -4.77 2.26
N LYS A 47 -17.75 -3.88 3.24
CA LYS A 47 -18.76 -3.98 4.32
C LYS A 47 -20.17 -3.74 3.76
N THR A 48 -20.91 -4.79 3.43
CA THR A 48 -22.27 -4.72 2.89
C THR A 48 -23.38 -5.23 3.81
N ALA A 49 -23.09 -5.84 4.97
CA ALA A 49 -24.14 -6.15 5.97
C ALA A 49 -23.57 -6.34 7.39
N LYS A 50 -24.41 -6.08 8.40
CA LYS A 50 -24.02 -5.99 9.83
C LYS A 50 -23.63 -7.31 10.52
N ARG A 51 -23.66 -8.48 9.86
CA ARG A 51 -23.48 -9.79 10.52
C ARG A 51 -22.98 -10.89 9.58
N THR A 52 -21.77 -10.76 9.04
CA THR A 52 -21.09 -11.86 8.33
C THR A 52 -19.63 -11.91 8.77
N ALA A 53 -19.09 -13.12 8.92
CA ALA A 53 -17.66 -13.30 9.15
C ALA A 53 -16.90 -12.71 7.95
N ILE A 54 -15.96 -11.79 8.21
CA ILE A 54 -15.16 -11.13 7.18
C ILE A 54 -14.05 -12.10 6.77
N GLN A 55 -13.99 -12.47 5.49
CA GLN A 55 -12.85 -13.21 4.97
C GLN A 55 -11.72 -12.24 4.65
N GLU A 56 -10.53 -12.53 5.16
CA GLU A 56 -9.31 -11.78 4.85
C GLU A 56 -8.31 -12.69 4.13
N THR A 57 -7.79 -12.24 2.99
CA THR A 57 -6.70 -12.90 2.27
C THR A 57 -5.49 -11.99 2.30
N VAL A 58 -4.44 -12.38 3.01
CA VAL A 58 -3.19 -11.61 3.07
C VAL A 58 -2.43 -11.76 1.75
N ILE A 59 -1.97 -10.65 1.20
CA ILE A 59 -1.13 -10.60 0.00
C ILE A 59 0.29 -10.27 0.44
N TYR A 60 1.24 -11.14 0.08
CA TYR A 60 2.65 -10.92 0.38
C TYR A 60 3.37 -10.35 -0.84
N PRO A 61 4.12 -9.24 -0.70
CA PRO A 61 5.00 -8.79 -1.77
C PRO A 61 6.12 -9.79 -1.99
N VAL A 62 6.41 -10.12 -3.25
CA VAL A 62 7.60 -10.90 -3.61
C VAL A 62 8.87 -10.07 -3.41
N ARG A 63 8.75 -8.73 -3.49
CA ARG A 63 9.85 -7.80 -3.25
C ARG A 63 9.33 -6.43 -2.82
N ALA A 64 10.11 -5.74 -1.98
CA ALA A 64 9.96 -4.32 -1.70
C ALA A 64 11.28 -3.58 -2.01
N TYR A 65 11.21 -2.50 -2.78
CA TYR A 65 12.37 -1.63 -3.09
C TYR A 65 12.23 -0.28 -2.38
N HIS A 66 13.33 0.23 -1.82
CA HIS A 66 13.36 1.40 -0.92
C HIS A 66 12.32 1.27 0.21
N HIS A 67 12.48 0.21 1.00
CA HIS A 67 11.70 0.01 2.21
C HIS A 67 12.47 0.56 3.41
N ASP A 68 12.50 1.89 3.53
CA ASP A 68 13.10 2.54 4.68
C ASP A 68 12.26 2.28 5.93
N LEU A 69 12.94 1.83 6.99
CA LEU A 69 12.31 1.51 8.26
C LEU A 69 12.02 2.77 9.09
N GLN A 70 12.49 3.94 8.66
CA GLN A 70 12.26 5.21 9.34
C GLN A 70 12.07 6.36 8.35
N ILE A 71 11.00 7.14 8.53
CA ILE A 71 10.75 8.37 7.80
C ILE A 71 10.99 9.55 8.73
N GLY A 72 12.10 10.26 8.52
CA GLY A 72 12.44 11.44 9.33
C GLY A 72 11.37 12.52 9.33
N GLY A 73 11.42 13.40 10.34
CA GLY A 73 10.53 14.56 10.41
C GLY A 73 10.65 15.43 9.16
N LYS A 74 9.51 15.94 8.66
CA LYS A 74 9.41 16.76 7.43
C LYS A 74 9.96 16.08 6.17
N LYS A 75 10.14 14.75 6.17
CA LYS A 75 10.61 13.97 5.01
C LYS A 75 9.49 13.16 4.37
N SER A 76 9.81 12.53 3.23
CA SER A 76 8.92 11.64 2.53
C SER A 76 9.71 10.53 1.88
N GLU A 77 9.30 9.29 2.09
CA GLU A 77 9.92 8.12 1.48
C GLU A 77 8.96 7.42 0.52
N ARG A 78 9.53 6.72 -0.47
CA ARG A 78 8.79 6.00 -1.51
C ARG A 78 9.23 4.56 -1.52
N THR A 79 8.26 3.66 -1.57
CA THR A 79 8.50 2.23 -1.66
C THR A 79 7.77 1.69 -2.89
N VAL A 80 8.41 0.73 -3.57
CA VAL A 80 7.77 -0.02 -4.66
C VAL A 80 7.64 -1.46 -4.21
N PHE A 81 6.39 -1.95 -4.12
CA PHE A 81 6.11 -3.37 -3.89
C PHE A 81 5.90 -4.07 -5.22
N ALA A 82 6.61 -5.17 -5.45
CA ALA A 82 6.29 -6.12 -6.49
C ALA A 82 5.39 -7.20 -5.88
N LEU A 83 4.22 -7.40 -6.48
CA LEU A 83 3.20 -8.36 -6.08
C LEU A 83 2.93 -9.27 -7.27
N GLU A 84 2.75 -10.56 -7.04
CA GLU A 84 2.19 -11.45 -8.08
C GLU A 84 0.84 -10.90 -8.54
N LYS A 85 0.50 -11.08 -9.80
CA LYS A 85 -0.81 -10.66 -10.31
C LYS A 85 -1.93 -11.40 -9.59
N PHE A 86 -2.88 -10.65 -9.07
CA PHE A 86 -4.10 -11.16 -8.44
C PHE A 86 -5.31 -10.38 -8.95
N THR A 87 -6.50 -10.91 -8.67
CA THR A 87 -7.78 -10.26 -8.95
C THR A 87 -8.44 -9.83 -7.65
N ILE A 88 -9.11 -8.68 -7.66
CA ILE A 88 -9.99 -8.25 -6.57
C ILE A 88 -11.43 -8.41 -7.07
N PRO A 89 -12.22 -9.36 -6.52
CA PRO A 89 -13.65 -9.45 -6.83
C PRO A 89 -14.39 -8.14 -6.53
N ASP A 90 -15.49 -7.87 -7.24
CA ASP A 90 -16.19 -6.58 -7.15
C ASP A 90 -16.78 -6.29 -5.76
N ASP A 91 -17.14 -7.34 -5.02
CA ASP A 91 -17.61 -7.30 -3.63
C ASP A 91 -16.46 -7.24 -2.60
N LYS A 92 -15.21 -7.23 -3.05
CA LYS A 92 -14.01 -7.13 -2.22
C LYS A 92 -13.19 -5.89 -2.54
N GLN A 93 -12.24 -5.60 -1.65
CA GLN A 93 -11.30 -4.49 -1.79
C GLN A 93 -9.96 -4.87 -1.19
N LEU A 94 -8.87 -4.32 -1.75
CA LEU A 94 -7.55 -4.45 -1.16
C LEU A 94 -7.34 -3.31 -0.16
N ILE A 95 -6.99 -3.64 1.07
CA ILE A 95 -6.57 -2.69 2.10
C ILE A 95 -5.06 -2.77 2.23
N VAL A 96 -4.41 -1.60 2.13
CA VAL A 96 -2.98 -1.43 2.40
C VAL A 96 -2.81 -0.63 3.67
N GLU A 97 -2.16 -1.23 4.66
CA GLU A 97 -2.00 -0.68 6.01
C GLU A 97 -0.52 -0.47 6.32
N LEU A 98 -0.20 0.64 6.97
CA LEU A 98 1.13 1.01 7.43
C LEU A 98 1.08 1.14 8.95
N PHE A 99 1.90 0.35 9.64
CA PHE A 99 1.99 0.33 11.10
C PHE A 99 3.25 1.03 11.58
N GLU A 100 3.11 1.71 12.71
CA GLU A 100 4.19 2.42 13.37
C GLU A 100 4.68 1.56 14.53
N LYS A 101 5.99 1.45 14.68
CA LYS A 101 6.59 0.71 15.79
C LYS A 101 6.31 1.41 17.10
N GLU A 102 5.73 0.69 18.05
CA GLU A 102 5.43 1.18 19.41
C GLU A 102 4.66 2.52 19.43
N GLY A 103 3.85 2.77 18.40
CA GLY A 103 3.14 4.03 18.19
C GLY A 103 1.72 3.84 17.70
N GLY A 104 1.01 4.95 17.46
CA GLY A 104 -0.41 4.97 17.10
C GLY A 104 -0.72 5.65 15.76
N ARG A 105 0.29 6.11 15.01
CA ARG A 105 0.12 6.91 13.79
C ARG A 105 -0.13 6.04 12.55
N HIS A 106 -0.79 4.90 12.71
CA HIS A 106 -1.08 3.95 11.63
C HIS A 106 -1.89 4.59 10.50
N GLN A 107 -1.60 4.20 9.27
CA GLN A 107 -2.29 4.69 8.08
C GLN A 107 -2.87 3.55 7.27
N THR A 108 -3.94 3.86 6.53
CA THR A 108 -4.55 2.91 5.61
C THR A 108 -5.02 3.62 4.34
N PHE A 109 -5.01 2.90 3.24
CA PHE A 109 -5.76 3.26 2.05
C PHE A 109 -6.33 2.00 1.39
N VAL A 110 -7.37 2.22 0.59
CA VAL A 110 -8.06 1.17 -0.16
C VAL A 110 -7.64 1.25 -1.62
N VAL A 111 -7.50 0.09 -2.25
CA VAL A 111 -7.34 -0.10 -3.69
C VAL A 111 -8.50 -0.95 -4.18
N GLU A 112 -9.20 -0.45 -5.18
CA GLU A 112 -10.32 -1.17 -5.79
C GLU A 112 -9.87 -1.92 -7.05
N ASN A 113 -10.71 -2.85 -7.51
CA ASN A 113 -10.51 -3.53 -8.79
C ASN A 113 -10.35 -2.53 -9.95
N SER A 114 -11.11 -1.43 -9.94
CA SER A 114 -11.01 -0.37 -10.95
C SER A 114 -9.63 0.30 -11.00
N ASP A 115 -8.89 0.34 -9.90
CA ASP A 115 -7.53 0.89 -9.85
C ASP A 115 -6.52 -0.07 -10.46
N LEU A 116 -6.71 -1.39 -10.27
CA LEU A 116 -5.89 -2.42 -10.93
C LEU A 116 -6.08 -2.42 -12.45
N ILE A 117 -7.32 -2.29 -12.91
CA ILE A 117 -7.66 -2.24 -14.35
C ILE A 117 -7.05 -0.99 -15.00
N ARG A 118 -6.98 0.13 -14.27
CA ARG A 118 -6.35 1.38 -14.73
C ARG A 118 -4.82 1.39 -14.58
N SER A 119 -4.21 0.26 -14.22
CA SER A 119 -2.75 0.16 -14.09
C SER A 119 -2.06 0.47 -15.41
N LYS A 120 -0.91 1.13 -15.32
CA LYS A 120 -0.13 1.52 -16.49
C LYS A 120 0.88 0.42 -16.81
N VAL A 121 0.90 -0.05 -18.05
CA VAL A 121 1.95 -0.96 -18.53
C VAL A 121 3.28 -0.20 -18.55
N ILE A 122 4.32 -0.78 -17.97
CA ILE A 122 5.70 -0.31 -18.16
C ILE A 122 6.38 -1.36 -19.04
N ASP A 123 6.49 -1.10 -20.34
CA ASP A 123 7.19 -2.00 -21.27
C ASP A 123 8.71 -1.85 -21.24
N ASP A 124 9.22 -0.71 -20.73
CA ASP A 124 10.64 -0.40 -20.80
C ASP A 124 11.03 0.40 -19.57
N LEU A 125 11.57 -0.28 -18.56
CA LEU A 125 12.19 0.34 -17.40
C LEU A 125 13.53 0.93 -17.88
N LYS A 126 13.48 2.05 -18.61
CA LYS A 126 14.65 2.86 -18.92
C LYS A 126 15.16 3.48 -17.62
N VAL A 127 15.94 2.69 -16.89
CA VAL A 127 16.81 3.18 -15.83
C VAL A 127 17.87 4.03 -16.54
N LYS A 128 17.71 5.35 -16.46
CA LYS A 128 18.81 6.28 -16.73
C LYS A 128 19.67 6.40 -15.49
#